data_AF-A0A1I1NM70-F1
#
_entry.id   AF-A0A1I1NM70-F1
#
_cell.length_a   1.000
_cell.length_b   1.000
_cell.length_c   1.000
_cell.angle_alpha   90.00
_cell.angle_beta   90.00
_cell.angle_gamma   90.00
#
_symmetry.space_group_name_H-M   'P 1'
#
loop_
_entity.id
_entity.type
_entity.pdbx_description
1 polymer ?
#
loop_
_entity_poly.entity_id
_entity_poly.type
_entity_poly.pdbx_seq_one_letter_code
_entity_poly.pdbx_strand_id
1 'polypeptide(L)'
;MAGREYDYIKGNTVVKPSRKSVVTKPKKKQSDLQRVKKSKNKRVKNETIETRKSTLMISIVILSLGIFVIGGDAKVYNMQKKVTDVSTQISSAQETNEALKVKLLKFGSLENIKKNSEEKLSMIVPTKKDIAKIDFSENYFENVRK
;
A
#
# COMPACT_ATOMS: atom_id res chain seq x y z
N MET A 1 10.83 43.36 -60.01
CA MET A 1 10.63 43.99 -61.33
C MET A 1 9.21 43.72 -61.78
N ALA A 2 8.39 44.76 -61.98
CA ALA A 2 7.05 44.61 -62.58
C ALA A 2 6.95 45.66 -63.69
N GLY A 3 7.13 45.21 -64.93
CA GLY A 3 7.02 46.03 -66.13
C GLY A 3 5.61 46.55 -66.29
N ARG A 4 5.48 47.86 -66.48
CA ARG A 4 4.19 48.51 -66.75
C ARG A 4 3.98 48.47 -68.26
N GLU A 5 3.04 47.65 -68.71
CA GLU A 5 2.55 47.69 -70.09
C GLU A 5 1.69 48.94 -70.29
N TYR A 6 2.00 49.69 -71.35
CA TYR A 6 1.22 50.84 -71.80
C TYR A 6 0.71 50.53 -73.21
N ASP A 7 -0.60 50.64 -73.42
CA ASP A 7 -1.18 50.65 -74.76
C ASP A 7 -0.87 52.00 -75.42
N TYR A 8 0.02 51.99 -76.40
CA TYR A 8 0.31 53.17 -77.22
C TYR A 8 -0.60 53.18 -78.44
N ILE A 9 -1.58 54.09 -78.44
CA ILE A 9 -2.42 54.36 -79.61
C ILE A 9 -1.72 55.43 -80.46
N LYS A 10 -1.36 55.10 -81.70
CA LYS A 10 -0.74 56.04 -82.66
C LYS A 10 -1.83 56.87 -83.36
N GLY A 11 -1.98 58.13 -82.94
CA GLY A 11 -2.87 59.13 -83.56
C GLY A 11 -2.90 60.43 -82.75
N ASN A 12 -3.37 61.55 -83.34
CA ASN A 12 -3.43 62.86 -82.67
C ASN A 12 -4.53 62.89 -81.60
N THR A 13 -4.18 62.53 -80.36
CA THR A 13 -5.08 62.58 -79.20
C THR A 13 -4.76 63.80 -78.33
N VAL A 14 -5.51 64.89 -78.52
CA VAL A 14 -5.47 66.12 -77.71
C VAL A 14 -6.13 65.94 -76.32
N VAL A 15 -6.52 64.73 -75.94
CA VAL A 15 -7.17 64.46 -74.65
C VAL A 15 -6.27 63.54 -73.81
N LYS A 16 -5.81 64.10 -72.68
CA LYS A 16 -4.92 63.47 -71.70
C LYS A 16 -5.44 62.07 -71.30
N PRO A 17 -4.62 61.00 -71.40
CA PRO A 17 -5.07 59.65 -71.05
C PRO A 17 -5.47 59.58 -69.58
N SER A 18 -6.72 59.17 -69.34
CA SER A 18 -7.29 59.00 -68.00
C SER A 18 -6.69 57.78 -67.32
N ARG A 19 -6.18 57.98 -66.10
CA ARG A 19 -5.59 56.91 -65.27
C ARG A 19 -6.74 56.02 -64.77
N LYS A 20 -6.77 54.74 -65.14
CA LYS A 20 -7.68 53.78 -64.47
C LYS A 20 -7.34 53.77 -62.98
N SER A 21 -8.32 54.14 -62.15
CA SER A 21 -8.16 54.10 -60.70
C SER A 21 -7.93 52.65 -60.27
N VAL A 22 -6.90 52.44 -59.44
CA VAL A 22 -6.66 51.14 -58.81
C VAL A 22 -7.92 50.78 -58.04
N VAL A 23 -8.62 49.73 -58.48
CA VAL A 23 -9.79 49.19 -57.79
C VAL A 23 -9.34 48.76 -56.39
N THR A 24 -9.49 49.68 -55.44
CA THR A 24 -9.15 49.43 -54.04
C THR A 24 -10.25 48.53 -53.52
N LYS A 25 -9.93 47.25 -53.26
CA LYS A 25 -10.90 46.29 -52.71
C LYS A 25 -11.60 46.94 -51.49
N PRO A 26 -12.93 46.93 -51.40
CA PRO A 26 -13.65 47.67 -50.38
C PRO A 26 -13.22 47.19 -48.98
N LYS A 27 -12.74 48.12 -48.13
CA LYS A 27 -12.25 47.84 -46.77
C LYS A 27 -13.25 47.01 -45.93
N LYS A 28 -14.55 47.22 -46.12
CA LYS A 28 -15.64 46.42 -45.49
C LYS A 28 -15.52 44.92 -45.78
N LYS A 29 -15.22 44.54 -47.03
CA LYS A 29 -15.11 43.12 -47.43
C LYS A 29 -13.92 42.42 -46.75
N GLN A 30 -12.83 43.15 -46.46
CA GLN A 30 -11.71 42.59 -45.70
C GLN A 30 -12.00 42.46 -44.20
N SER A 31 -12.67 43.44 -43.58
CA SER A 31 -13.02 43.35 -42.16
C SER A 31 -14.01 42.21 -41.88
N ASP A 32 -14.95 41.98 -42.80
CA ASP A 32 -15.93 40.90 -42.67
C ASP A 32 -15.28 39.53 -42.82
N LEU A 33 -14.35 39.37 -43.77
CA LEU A 33 -13.55 38.15 -43.91
C LEU A 33 -12.69 37.88 -42.66
N GLN A 34 -12.14 38.92 -42.02
CA GLN A 34 -11.39 38.76 -40.77
C GLN A 34 -12.29 38.37 -39.59
N ARG A 35 -13.51 38.91 -39.52
CA ARG A 35 -14.51 38.53 -38.50
C ARG A 35 -14.93 37.07 -38.64
N VAL A 36 -15.19 36.61 -39.87
CA VAL A 36 -15.53 35.20 -40.15
C VAL A 36 -14.36 34.27 -39.83
N LYS A 37 -13.12 34.65 -40.14
CA LYS A 37 -11.94 33.86 -39.74
C LYS A 37 -11.78 33.78 -38.22
N LYS A 38 -11.98 34.90 -37.50
CA LYS A 38 -11.91 34.94 -36.04
C LYS A 38 -13.01 34.10 -35.38
N SER A 39 -14.25 34.13 -35.89
CA SER A 39 -15.33 33.31 -35.35
C SER A 39 -15.12 31.82 -35.60
N LYS A 40 -14.64 31.42 -36.78
CA LYS A 40 -14.23 30.04 -37.07
C LYS A 40 -13.12 29.56 -36.14
N ASN A 41 -12.07 30.36 -35.96
CA ASN A 41 -10.96 30.00 -35.06
C ASN A 41 -11.40 29.91 -33.60
N LYS A 42 -12.33 30.75 -33.14
CA LYS A 42 -12.92 30.63 -31.80
C LYS A 42 -13.72 29.34 -31.64
N ARG A 43 -14.51 28.97 -32.65
CA ARG A 43 -15.30 27.74 -32.63
C ARG A 43 -14.42 26.49 -32.54
N VAL A 44 -13.39 26.40 -33.38
CA VAL A 44 -12.42 25.27 -33.35
C VAL A 44 -11.67 25.21 -32.01
N LYS A 45 -11.31 26.36 -31.43
CA LYS A 45 -10.71 26.41 -30.10
C LYS A 45 -11.67 25.92 -29.01
N ASN A 46 -12.94 26.31 -29.08
CA ASN A 46 -13.94 25.87 -28.10
C ASN A 46 -14.19 24.35 -28.22
N GLU A 47 -14.31 23.83 -29.44
CA GLU A 47 -14.50 22.40 -29.70
C GLU A 47 -13.30 21.57 -29.18
N THR A 48 -12.06 22.06 -29.35
CA THR A 48 -10.86 21.40 -28.79
C THR A 48 -10.74 21.51 -27.26
N ILE A 49 -11.28 22.56 -26.65
CA ILE A 49 -11.34 22.70 -25.20
C ILE A 49 -12.40 21.75 -24.62
N GLU A 50 -13.55 21.63 -25.27
CA GLU A 50 -14.63 20.72 -24.84
C GLU A 50 -14.20 19.26 -24.90
N THR A 51 -13.55 18.84 -25.99
CA THR A 51 -13.02 17.47 -26.08
C THR A 51 -11.97 17.19 -25.02
N ARG A 52 -11.04 18.12 -24.77
CA ARG A 52 -10.05 18.00 -23.68
C ARG A 52 -10.70 17.91 -22.30
N LYS A 53 -11.73 18.69 -22.03
CA LYS A 53 -12.48 18.63 -20.76
C LYS A 53 -13.15 17.27 -20.58
N SER A 54 -13.78 16.74 -21.63
CA SER A 54 -14.40 15.42 -21.59
C SER A 54 -13.37 14.31 -21.34
N THR A 55 -12.23 14.34 -22.04
CA THR A 55 -11.15 13.37 -21.83
C THR A 55 -10.55 13.47 -20.43
N LEU A 56 -10.39 14.69 -19.90
CA LEU A 56 -9.93 14.91 -18.52
C LEU A 56 -10.93 14.37 -17.50
N MET A 57 -12.23 14.56 -17.71
CA MET A 57 -13.27 14.04 -16.82
C MET A 57 -13.25 12.51 -16.77
N ILE A 58 -13.14 11.85 -17.93
CA ILE A 58 -13.02 10.38 -18.03
C ILE A 58 -11.74 9.89 -17.34
N SER A 59 -10.62 10.59 -17.53
CA SER A 59 -9.35 10.27 -16.87
C SER A 59 -9.44 10.34 -15.35
N ILE A 60 -10.10 11.37 -14.80
CA ILE A 60 -10.32 11.51 -13.36
C ILE A 60 -11.18 10.38 -12.82
N VAL A 61 -12.23 9.98 -13.55
CA VAL A 61 -13.09 8.85 -13.14
C VAL A 61 -12.29 7.55 -13.06
N ILE A 62 -11.50 7.23 -14.08
CA ILE A 62 -10.65 6.02 -14.10
C ILE A 62 -9.63 6.04 -12.96
N LEU A 63 -8.98 7.19 -12.74
CA LEU A 63 -8.01 7.36 -11.66
C LEU A 63 -8.67 7.17 -10.28
N SER A 64 -9.86 7.74 -10.08
CA SER A 64 -10.60 7.59 -8.82
C SER A 64 -11.01 6.14 -8.54
N LEU A 65 -11.46 5.41 -9.57
CA LEU A 65 -11.74 3.98 -9.49
C LEU A 65 -10.50 3.18 -9.13
N GLY A 66 -9.35 3.48 -9.76
CA GLY A 66 -8.07 2.83 -9.44
C GLY A 66 -7.64 3.04 -7.99
N ILE A 67 -7.73 4.28 -7.49
CA ILE A 67 -7.40 4.59 -6.09
C ILE A 67 -8.37 3.88 -5.12
N PHE A 68 -9.66 3.80 -5.47
CA PHE A 68 -10.67 3.15 -4.64
C PHE A 68 -10.41 1.64 -4.50
N VAL A 69 -10.05 0.97 -5.59
CA VAL A 69 -9.70 -0.46 -5.58
C VAL A 69 -8.46 -0.71 -4.72
N ILE A 70 -7.38 0.04 -4.94
CA ILE A 70 -6.13 -0.11 -4.17
C ILE A 70 -6.38 0.17 -2.67
N GLY A 71 -7.18 1.18 -2.34
CA GLY A 71 -7.53 1.50 -0.95
C GLY A 71 -8.35 0.40 -0.28
N GLY A 72 -9.27 -0.22 -1.02
CA GLY A 72 -10.03 -1.39 -0.56
C GLY A 72 -9.13 -2.59 -0.27
N ASP A 73 -8.25 -2.92 -1.22
CA ASP A 73 -7.32 -4.05 -1.08
C ASP A 73 -6.34 -3.84 0.08
N ALA A 74 -5.79 -2.63 0.25
CA ALA A 74 -4.89 -2.31 1.35
C ALA A 74 -5.54 -2.54 2.73
N LYS A 75 -6.84 -2.27 2.87
CA LYS A 75 -7.59 -2.55 4.10
C LYS A 75 -7.70 -4.06 4.36
N VAL A 76 -8.01 -4.83 3.31
CA VAL A 76 -8.13 -6.29 3.39
C VAL A 76 -6.79 -6.93 3.73
N TYR A 77 -5.69 -6.52 3.10
CA TYR A 77 -4.34 -7.00 3.41
C TYR A 77 -3.94 -6.69 4.85
N ASN A 78 -4.23 -5.49 5.34
CA ASN A 78 -3.98 -5.13 6.74
C ASN A 78 -4.77 -6.01 7.70
N MET A 79 -6.03 -6.34 7.37
CA MET A 79 -6.83 -7.23 8.20
C MET A 79 -6.28 -8.66 8.19
N GLN A 80 -5.92 -9.18 7.02
CA GLN A 80 -5.27 -10.50 6.91
C GLN A 80 -3.97 -10.55 7.72
N LYS A 81 -3.13 -9.52 7.63
CA LYS A 81 -1.89 -9.44 8.42
C LYS A 81 -2.16 -9.49 9.92
N LYS A 82 -3.17 -8.76 10.41
CA LYS A 82 -3.55 -8.80 11.83
C LYS A 82 -4.04 -10.19 12.25
N VAL A 83 -4.84 -10.84 11.42
CA VAL A 83 -5.32 -12.21 11.71
C VAL A 83 -4.16 -13.18 11.77
N THR A 84 -3.23 -13.12 10.82
CA THR A 84 -2.02 -13.95 10.83
C THR A 84 -1.17 -13.70 12.06
N ASP A 85 -0.95 -12.43 12.42
CA ASP A 85 -0.16 -12.06 13.59
C ASP A 85 -0.79 -12.53 14.91
N VAL A 86 -2.12 -12.42 15.03
CA VAL A 86 -2.83 -12.98 16.19
C VAL A 86 -2.71 -14.50 16.22
N SER A 87 -2.81 -15.17 15.07
CA SER A 87 -2.66 -16.62 14.99
C SER A 87 -1.27 -17.08 15.41
N THR A 88 -0.21 -16.39 14.97
CA THR A 88 1.18 -16.74 15.34
C THR A 88 1.42 -16.49 16.83
N GLN A 89 0.88 -15.40 17.38
CA GLN A 89 0.92 -15.13 18.82
C GLN A 89 0.22 -16.22 19.63
N ILE A 90 -0.96 -16.69 19.19
CA ILE A 90 -1.69 -17.79 19.84
C ILE A 90 -0.87 -19.09 19.80
N SER A 91 -0.30 -19.45 18.64
CA SER A 91 0.53 -20.65 18.53
C SER A 91 1.75 -20.58 19.44
N SER A 92 2.45 -19.44 19.49
CA SER A 92 3.58 -19.23 20.40
C SER A 92 3.16 -19.30 21.87
N ALA A 93 2.01 -18.71 22.22
CA ALA A 93 1.45 -18.80 23.57
C ALA A 93 1.10 -20.25 23.96
N GLN A 94 0.60 -21.04 23.02
CA GLN A 94 0.31 -22.45 23.25
C GLN A 94 1.60 -23.27 23.46
N GLU A 95 2.60 -23.10 22.60
CA GLU A 95 3.89 -23.77 22.74
C GLU A 95 4.57 -23.44 24.08
N THR A 96 4.54 -22.17 24.48
CA THR A 96 5.10 -21.75 25.78
C THR A 96 4.32 -22.36 26.94
N ASN A 97 2.99 -22.44 26.85
CA ASN A 97 2.14 -23.08 27.86
C ASN A 97 2.43 -24.59 27.96
N GLU A 98 2.55 -25.28 26.83
CA GLU A 98 2.93 -26.71 26.79
C GLU A 98 4.32 -26.92 27.40
N ALA A 99 5.29 -26.09 27.05
CA ALA A 99 6.63 -26.15 27.64
C ALA A 99 6.62 -25.89 29.16
N LEU A 100 5.82 -24.93 29.64
CA LEU A 100 5.62 -24.67 31.07
C LEU A 100 4.99 -25.87 31.78
N LYS A 101 3.98 -26.48 31.19
CA LYS A 101 3.34 -27.70 31.72
C LYS A 101 4.36 -28.84 31.85
N VAL A 102 5.20 -29.04 30.84
CA VAL A 102 6.28 -30.04 30.90
C VAL A 102 7.29 -29.71 32.00
N LYS A 103 7.67 -28.43 32.16
CA LYS A 103 8.57 -28.01 33.25
C LYS A 103 7.96 -28.27 34.63
N LEU A 104 6.67 -27.97 34.82
CA LEU A 104 5.95 -28.26 36.07
C LEU A 104 5.94 -29.76 36.38
N LEU A 105 5.65 -30.59 35.38
CA LEU A 105 5.71 -32.06 35.52
C LEU A 105 7.11 -32.55 35.89
N LYS A 106 8.17 -31.96 35.30
CA LYS A 106 9.57 -32.26 35.66
C LYS A 106 9.95 -31.73 37.05
N PHE A 107 9.33 -30.66 37.52
CA PHE A 107 9.58 -30.15 38.88
C PHE A 107 8.95 -31.05 39.94
N GLY A 108 7.70 -31.48 39.72
CA GLY A 108 7.01 -32.43 40.59
C GLY A 108 7.42 -33.90 40.39
N SER A 109 8.34 -34.20 39.47
CA SER A 109 8.75 -35.58 39.23
C SER A 109 9.56 -36.11 40.40
N LEU A 110 9.36 -37.41 40.69
CA LEU A 110 10.02 -38.11 41.77
C LEU A 110 11.56 -37.97 41.70
N GLU A 111 12.10 -37.89 40.49
CA GLU A 111 13.53 -37.76 40.24
C GLU A 111 14.08 -36.39 40.65
N ASN A 112 13.34 -35.30 40.43
CA ASN A 112 13.74 -33.97 40.87
C ASN A 112 13.60 -33.80 42.39
N ILE A 113 12.56 -34.43 42.97
CA ILE A 113 12.38 -34.52 44.42
C ILE A 113 13.54 -35.30 45.05
N LYS A 114 13.88 -36.47 44.50
CA LYS A 114 15.02 -37.28 44.94
C LYS A 114 16.32 -36.49 44.87
N LYS A 115 16.59 -35.84 43.73
CA LYS A 115 17.82 -35.07 43.52
C LYS A 115 17.94 -33.88 44.47
N ASN A 116 16.87 -33.10 44.68
CA ASN A 116 16.89 -32.03 45.69
C ASN A 116 17.07 -32.58 47.12
N SER A 117 16.47 -33.73 47.44
CA SER A 117 16.60 -34.34 48.77
C SER A 117 18.02 -34.85 49.02
N GLU A 118 18.64 -35.48 48.03
CA GLU A 118 20.02 -35.96 48.07
C GLU A 118 21.03 -34.80 48.11
N GLU A 119 20.88 -33.79 47.25
CA GLU A 119 21.85 -32.70 47.11
C GLU A 119 21.70 -31.60 48.17
N LYS A 120 20.48 -31.21 48.54
CA LYS A 120 20.25 -30.08 49.47
C LYS A 120 19.97 -30.50 50.91
N LEU A 121 19.30 -31.64 51.09
CA LEU A 121 18.94 -32.14 52.42
C LEU A 121 19.87 -33.27 52.89
N SER A 122 20.86 -33.64 52.06
CA SER A 122 21.78 -34.75 52.31
C SER A 122 21.05 -36.05 52.69
N MET A 123 19.83 -36.23 52.18
CA MET A 123 19.07 -37.46 52.39
C MET A 123 19.70 -38.58 51.55
N ILE A 124 19.89 -39.73 52.17
CA ILE A 124 20.50 -40.90 51.53
C ILE A 124 19.46 -41.99 51.48
N VAL A 125 19.29 -42.64 50.32
CA VAL A 125 18.39 -43.80 50.22
C VAL A 125 19.01 -44.95 51.03
N PRO A 126 18.35 -45.46 52.09
CA PRO A 126 18.94 -46.47 52.96
C PRO A 126 19.16 -47.77 52.20
N THR A 127 20.36 -48.33 52.34
CA THR A 127 20.74 -49.63 51.77
C THR A 127 20.48 -50.76 52.75
N LYS A 128 20.48 -52.03 52.29
CA LYS A 128 20.26 -53.19 53.17
C LYS A 128 21.23 -53.28 54.37
N LYS A 129 22.38 -52.60 54.30
CA LYS A 129 23.37 -52.49 55.37
C LYS A 129 22.99 -51.48 56.46
N ASP A 130 22.11 -50.53 56.14
CA ASP A 130 21.65 -49.46 57.03
C ASP A 130 20.35 -49.85 57.76
N ILE A 131 19.80 -51.02 57.45
CA ILE A 131 18.58 -51.55 58.07
C ILE A 131 18.97 -52.39 59.29
N ALA A 132 18.76 -51.83 60.48
CA ALA A 132 18.79 -52.60 61.72
C ALA A 132 17.48 -53.38 61.87
N LYS A 133 17.54 -54.71 61.78
CA LYS A 133 16.43 -55.58 62.18
C LYS A 133 16.52 -55.80 63.68
N ILE A 134 15.60 -55.21 64.41
CA ILE A 134 15.42 -55.45 65.84
C ILE A 134 14.38 -56.56 65.97
N ASP A 135 14.80 -57.69 66.53
CA ASP A 135 13.88 -58.74 66.95
C ASP A 135 13.34 -58.36 68.33
N PHE A 136 12.01 -58.33 68.50
CA PHE A 136 11.35 -57.99 69.78
C PHE A 136 10.91 -59.25 70.54
N SER A 137 11.38 -60.43 70.14
CA SER A 137 11.00 -61.70 70.77
C SER A 137 11.49 -61.82 72.22
N GLU A 138 12.51 -61.07 72.62
CA GLU A 138 12.96 -60.97 74.01
C GLU A 138 12.61 -59.61 74.63
N ASN A 139 12.34 -59.61 75.94
CA ASN A 139 11.88 -58.41 76.65
C ASN A 139 13.09 -57.56 77.12
N TYR A 140 13.62 -56.72 76.23
CA TYR A 140 14.80 -55.88 76.49
C TYR A 140 14.61 -54.76 77.54
N PHE A 141 13.42 -54.62 78.12
CA PHE A 141 13.08 -53.55 79.09
C PHE A 141 12.77 -54.05 80.51
N GLU A 142 13.08 -55.31 80.84
CA GLU A 142 12.84 -55.84 82.20
C GLU A 142 13.51 -54.99 83.30
N ASN A 143 14.67 -54.40 83.03
CA ASN A 143 15.41 -53.55 83.97
C ASN A 143 14.96 -52.08 84.03
N VAL A 144 14.04 -51.65 83.18
CA VAL A 144 13.53 -50.25 83.14
C VAL A 144 12.25 -50.10 83.97
N ARG A 145 11.66 -51.22 84.44
CA ARG A 145 10.56 -51.21 85.41
C ARG A 145 11.13 -51.21 86.84
N LYS A 146 11.53 -50.03 87.34
CA LYS A 146 11.63 -49.75 88.77
C LYS A 146 10.98 -48.41 89.08
#